data_AF-A0A8I6RS79-F1
#
_entry.id   AF-A0A8I6RS79-F1
#
_cell.length_a   1.000
_cell.length_b   1.000
_cell.length_c   1.000
_cell.angle_alpha   90.00
_cell.angle_beta   90.00
_cell.angle_gamma   90.00
#
_symmetry.space_group_name_H-M   'P 1'
#
loop_
_entity.id
_entity.type
_entity.pdbx_description
1 polymer ?
#
loop_
_entity_poly.entity_id
_entity_poly.type
_entity_poly.pdbx_seq_one_letter_code
_entity_poly.pdbx_strand_id
1 'polypeptide(L)'
;MRTATSRKVVELLEERVFYMFGVTQVIICDNGGQFRSREFMTKMEQHRVKVWFTPLYHPPQANPTERVNRVVKTMMASYVRDNQRTWDKELPRLAFALKTAVHEGTGFAPAYLNRGKELARSGEDYDNDLENDGLGLDVNRTEHERKLRDMPILFKEVQDRLDRAY
;
A
#
# COMPACT_ATOMS: atom_id res chain seq x y z
N MET A 1 17.41 -13.65 -10.19
CA MET A 1 16.24 -12.75 -10.30
C MET A 1 15.18 -13.49 -11.11
N ARG A 2 14.01 -13.83 -10.56
CA ARG A 2 12.94 -14.49 -11.33
C ARG A 2 12.36 -13.46 -12.30
N THR A 3 12.24 -13.80 -13.57
CA THR A 3 11.77 -12.90 -14.65
C THR A 3 10.40 -12.32 -14.33
N ALA A 4 10.25 -11.00 -14.42
CA ALA A 4 8.97 -10.32 -14.30
C ALA A 4 8.15 -10.52 -15.58
N THR A 5 7.39 -11.63 -15.63
CA THR A 5 6.49 -11.93 -16.76
C THR A 5 5.14 -11.26 -16.56
N SER A 6 4.48 -10.92 -17.65
CA SER A 6 3.13 -10.33 -17.66
C SER A 6 2.12 -11.14 -16.85
N ARG A 7 2.09 -12.46 -17.07
CA ARG A 7 1.27 -13.38 -16.29
C ARG A 7 1.50 -13.24 -14.80
N LYS A 8 2.78 -13.23 -14.37
CA LYS A 8 3.07 -13.18 -12.94
C LYS A 8 2.69 -11.84 -12.32
N VAL A 9 2.84 -10.76 -13.07
CA VAL A 9 2.37 -9.42 -12.66
C VAL A 9 0.86 -9.40 -12.51
N VAL A 10 0.12 -9.97 -13.47
CA VAL A 10 -1.35 -10.09 -13.40
C VAL A 10 -1.79 -10.88 -12.16
N GLU A 11 -1.23 -12.07 -11.95
CA GLU A 11 -1.53 -12.91 -10.77
C GLU A 11 -1.32 -12.13 -9.46
N LEU A 12 -0.15 -11.49 -9.33
CA LEU A 12 0.18 -10.73 -8.13
C LEU A 12 -0.73 -9.53 -7.92
N LEU A 13 -1.12 -8.85 -9.00
CA LEU A 13 -2.03 -7.71 -8.95
C LEU A 13 -3.42 -8.14 -8.47
N GLU A 14 -3.94 -9.25 -9.00
CA GLU A 14 -5.24 -9.79 -8.55
C GLU A 14 -5.18 -10.24 -7.09
N GLU A 15 -4.23 -11.11 -6.74
CA GLU A 15 -4.10 -11.72 -5.42
C GLU A 15 -3.81 -10.70 -4.31
N ARG A 16 -2.91 -9.74 -4.59
CA ARG A 16 -2.37 -8.85 -3.55
C ARG A 16 -3.01 -7.48 -3.55
N VAL A 17 -3.68 -7.08 -4.63
CA VAL A 17 -4.33 -5.77 -4.72
C VAL A 17 -5.84 -5.93 -4.86
N PHE A 18 -6.32 -6.53 -5.95
CA PHE A 18 -7.77 -6.52 -6.24
C PHE A 18 -8.58 -7.29 -5.20
N TYR A 19 -8.13 -8.46 -4.78
CA TYR A 19 -8.86 -9.27 -3.79
C TYR A 19 -8.70 -8.74 -2.36
N MET A 20 -7.73 -7.86 -2.09
CA MET A 20 -7.52 -7.29 -0.76
C MET A 20 -8.11 -5.89 -0.59
N PHE A 21 -8.13 -5.08 -1.64
CA PHE A 21 -8.53 -3.67 -1.59
C PHE A 21 -9.65 -3.31 -2.57
N GLY A 22 -10.05 -4.25 -3.44
CA GLY A 22 -10.97 -4.00 -4.54
C GLY A 22 -10.25 -3.67 -5.86
N VAL A 23 -10.99 -3.82 -6.96
CA VAL A 23 -10.50 -3.49 -8.30
C VAL A 23 -10.37 -1.97 -8.44
N THR A 24 -9.21 -1.51 -8.92
CA THR A 24 -8.95 -0.07 -9.10
C THR A 24 -9.57 0.46 -10.39
N GLN A 25 -9.85 1.75 -10.45
CA GLN A 25 -10.36 2.37 -11.68
C GLN A 25 -9.26 2.63 -12.70
N VAL A 26 -8.07 2.96 -12.21
CA VAL A 26 -6.90 3.32 -13.02
C VAL A 26 -5.66 2.65 -12.44
N ILE A 27 -4.77 2.18 -13.31
CA ILE A 27 -3.41 1.76 -12.99
C ILE A 27 -2.45 2.63 -13.79
N ILE A 28 -1.52 3.27 -13.08
CA ILE A 28 -0.44 4.04 -13.68
C ILE A 28 0.83 3.17 -13.62
N CYS A 29 1.46 2.94 -14.77
CA CYS A 29 2.65 2.09 -14.87
C CYS A 29 3.67 2.66 -15.87
N ASP A 30 4.90 2.14 -15.83
CA ASP A 30 5.93 2.51 -16.80
C ASP A 30 5.72 1.79 -18.15
N ASN A 31 6.55 2.12 -19.14
CA ASN A 31 6.51 1.47 -20.46
C ASN A 31 7.15 0.08 -20.50
N GLY A 32 7.27 -0.61 -19.36
CA GLY A 32 7.80 -1.96 -19.27
C GLY A 32 7.02 -2.97 -20.12
N GLY A 33 7.73 -3.88 -20.77
CA GLY A 33 7.13 -4.87 -21.68
C GLY A 33 6.05 -5.73 -21.03
N GLN A 34 6.17 -6.00 -19.72
CA GLN A 34 5.17 -6.72 -18.94
C GLN A 34 3.81 -6.00 -18.91
N PHE A 35 3.80 -4.67 -18.79
CA PHE A 35 2.59 -3.85 -18.73
C PHE A 35 2.03 -3.51 -20.12
N ARG A 36 2.88 -3.56 -21.16
CA ARG A 36 2.46 -3.39 -22.57
C ARG A 36 1.96 -4.68 -23.23
N SER A 37 2.17 -5.83 -22.59
CA SER A 37 1.79 -7.12 -23.14
C SER A 37 0.29 -7.26 -23.38
N ARG A 38 -0.08 -8.06 -24.38
CA ARG A 38 -1.48 -8.39 -24.67
C ARG A 38 -2.17 -9.05 -23.46
N GLU A 39 -1.48 -9.96 -22.78
CA GLU A 39 -2.00 -10.64 -21.60
C GLU A 39 -2.41 -9.66 -20.49
N PHE A 40 -1.53 -8.71 -20.16
CA PHE A 40 -1.82 -7.68 -19.16
C PHE A 40 -2.97 -6.77 -19.60
N MET A 41 -2.91 -6.22 -20.83
CA MET A 41 -3.91 -5.28 -21.32
C MET A 41 -5.31 -5.90 -21.42
N THR A 42 -5.42 -7.14 -21.95
CA THR A 42 -6.69 -7.86 -22.01
C THR A 42 -7.25 -8.12 -20.63
N LYS A 43 -6.42 -8.46 -19.64
CA LYS A 43 -6.88 -8.69 -18.29
C LYS A 43 -7.38 -7.41 -17.61
N MET A 44 -6.68 -6.28 -17.80
CA MET A 44 -7.12 -4.99 -17.28
C MET A 44 -8.45 -4.56 -17.91
N GLU A 45 -8.64 -4.82 -19.20
CA GLU A 45 -9.90 -4.58 -19.90
C GLU A 45 -11.06 -5.43 -19.34
N GLN A 46 -10.82 -6.72 -19.03
CA GLN A 46 -11.81 -7.58 -18.39
C GLN A 46 -12.28 -7.05 -17.03
N HIS A 47 -11.35 -6.49 -16.25
CA HIS A 47 -11.63 -5.84 -14.97
C HIS A 47 -12.16 -4.40 -15.12
N ARG A 48 -12.27 -3.89 -16.36
CA ARG A 48 -12.66 -2.50 -16.68
C ARG A 48 -11.73 -1.45 -16.05
N VAL A 49 -10.46 -1.79 -15.93
CA VAL A 49 -9.40 -0.93 -15.40
C VAL A 49 -8.77 -0.13 -16.53
N LYS A 50 -8.65 1.18 -16.38
CA LYS A 50 -7.90 2.03 -17.32
C LYS A 50 -6.41 1.93 -17.02
N VAL A 51 -5.58 1.69 -18.04
CA VAL A 51 -4.12 1.67 -17.89
C VAL A 51 -3.53 2.94 -18.46
N TRP A 52 -2.81 3.69 -17.63
CA TRP A 52 -2.07 4.88 -18.02
C TRP A 52 -0.58 4.60 -17.95
N PHE A 53 0.15 5.05 -18.97
CA PHE A 53 1.59 4.88 -19.06
C PHE A 53 2.28 6.19 -18.73
N THR A 54 3.26 6.15 -17.83
CA THR A 54 4.10 7.32 -17.55
C THR A 54 4.94 7.64 -18.80
N PRO A 55 4.95 8.91 -19.26
CA PRO A 55 5.88 9.38 -20.28
C PRO A 55 7.34 9.09 -19.92
N LEU A 56 8.17 8.88 -20.94
CA LEU A 56 9.61 8.56 -20.78
C LEU A 56 10.39 9.66 -20.05
N TYR A 57 9.96 10.91 -20.19
CA TYR A 57 10.57 12.08 -19.53
C TYR A 57 9.66 12.57 -18.42
N HIS A 58 9.56 11.80 -17.35
CA HIS A 58 9.07 12.30 -16.07
C HIS A 58 10.27 12.57 -15.16
N PRO A 59 10.44 13.80 -14.64
CA PRO A 59 11.48 14.03 -13.65
C PRO A 59 11.26 13.05 -12.47
N PRO A 60 12.31 12.37 -11.97
CA PRO A 60 12.21 11.33 -10.93
C PRO A 60 11.43 11.71 -9.67
N GLN A 61 11.27 13.01 -9.44
CA GLN A 61 10.58 13.59 -8.29
C GLN A 61 9.04 13.59 -8.44
N ALA A 62 8.52 13.47 -9.66
CA ALA A 62 7.09 13.59 -9.98
C ALA A 62 6.33 12.26 -9.99
N ASN A 63 7.00 11.11 -9.81
CA ASN A 63 6.33 9.81 -9.73
C ASN A 63 6.25 9.33 -8.26
N PRO A 64 5.06 9.33 -7.63
CA PRO A 64 4.87 8.80 -6.28
C PRO A 64 5.40 7.37 -6.11
N THR A 65 5.28 6.54 -7.15
CA THR A 65 5.80 5.16 -7.15
C THR A 65 7.32 5.14 -7.02
N GLU A 66 8.03 6.06 -7.68
CA GLU A 66 9.49 6.13 -7.61
C GLU A 66 9.96 6.58 -6.23
N ARG A 67 9.25 7.54 -5.61
CA ARG A 67 9.53 7.98 -4.24
C ARG A 67 9.36 6.83 -3.25
N VAL A 68 8.24 6.09 -3.33
CA VAL A 68 8.01 4.91 -2.49
C VAL A 68 9.07 3.83 -2.74
N ASN A 69 9.41 3.56 -4.00
CA ASN A 69 10.46 2.60 -4.35
C ASN A 69 11.83 3.00 -3.76
N ARG A 70 12.13 4.31 -3.69
CA ARG A 70 13.35 4.80 -3.04
C ARG A 70 13.34 4.53 -1.55
N VAL A 71 12.22 4.78 -0.86
CA VAL A 71 12.07 4.47 0.56
C VAL A 71 12.23 2.97 0.82
N VAL A 72 11.57 2.12 0.03
CA VAL A 72 11.68 0.66 0.12
C VAL A 72 13.13 0.21 -0.06
N LYS A 73 13.82 0.71 -1.11
CA LYS A 73 15.23 0.39 -1.36
C LYS A 73 16.14 0.83 -0.21
N THR A 74 15.93 2.02 0.35
CA THR A 74 16.71 2.53 1.49
C THR A 74 16.49 1.67 2.74
N MET A 75 15.24 1.33 3.06
CA MET A 75 14.94 0.43 4.17
C MET A 75 15.53 -0.97 3.98
N MET A 76 15.43 -1.52 2.77
CA MET A 76 16.07 -2.79 2.45
C MET A 76 17.59 -2.69 2.60
N ALA A 77 18.22 -1.64 2.10
CA ALA A 77 19.67 -1.46 2.20
C ALA A 77 20.16 -1.36 3.64
N SER A 78 19.40 -0.70 4.54
CA SER A 78 19.75 -0.62 5.95
C SER A 78 19.55 -1.94 6.69
N TYR A 79 18.50 -2.70 6.36
CA TYR A 79 18.15 -3.94 7.04
C TYR A 79 18.96 -5.15 6.58
N VAL A 80 19.30 -5.19 5.29
CA VAL A 80 19.94 -6.32 4.63
C VAL A 80 21.47 -6.23 4.69
N ARG A 81 22.05 -5.15 5.28
CA ARG A 81 23.49 -4.84 5.32
C ARG A 81 24.38 -6.08 5.49
N ASP A 82 24.05 -6.94 6.45
CA ASP A 82 24.92 -8.06 6.86
C ASP A 82 24.56 -9.40 6.20
N ASN A 83 23.35 -9.56 5.65
CA ASN A 83 22.93 -10.82 5.03
C ASN A 83 22.00 -10.62 3.82
N GLN A 84 22.62 -10.44 2.65
CA GLN A 84 21.90 -10.30 1.38
C GLN A 84 21.20 -11.57 0.88
N ARG A 85 21.34 -12.72 1.56
CA ARG A 85 20.75 -13.98 1.10
C ARG A 85 19.31 -14.19 1.55
N THR A 86 18.82 -13.45 2.56
CA THR A 86 17.50 -13.65 3.16
C THR A 86 16.58 -12.43 3.03
N TRP A 87 16.93 -11.49 2.16
CA TRP A 87 16.18 -10.24 1.98
C TRP A 87 14.71 -10.45 1.64
N ASP A 88 14.38 -11.54 0.94
CA ASP A 88 13.04 -11.92 0.54
C ASP A 88 12.17 -12.32 1.75
N LYS A 89 12.78 -12.94 2.76
CA LYS A 89 12.12 -13.30 4.02
C LYS A 89 11.79 -12.09 4.89
N GLU A 90 12.54 -11.00 4.75
CA GLU A 90 12.34 -9.75 5.49
C GLU A 90 11.29 -8.83 4.84
N LEU A 91 10.92 -9.06 3.58
CA LEU A 91 9.94 -8.22 2.87
C LEU A 91 8.61 -8.07 3.61
N PRO A 92 7.99 -9.12 4.20
CA PRO A 92 6.75 -8.96 4.94
C PRO A 92 6.92 -8.03 6.16
N ARG A 93 8.06 -8.11 6.85
CA ARG A 93 8.38 -7.28 8.01
C ARG A 93 8.58 -5.81 7.63
N LEU A 94 9.35 -5.55 6.57
CA LEU A 94 9.54 -4.20 6.04
C LEU A 94 8.23 -3.60 5.51
N ALA A 95 7.44 -4.38 4.79
CA ALA A 95 6.13 -3.96 4.32
C ALA A 95 5.18 -3.65 5.48
N PHE A 96 5.23 -4.43 6.57
CA PHE A 96 4.47 -4.13 7.78
C PHE A 96 4.89 -2.81 8.41
N ALA A 97 6.20 -2.60 8.62
CA ALA A 97 6.73 -1.36 9.16
C ALA A 97 6.34 -0.12 8.32
N LEU A 98 6.41 -0.22 6.99
CA LEU A 98 5.98 0.87 6.09
C LEU A 98 4.49 1.17 6.17
N LYS A 99 3.65 0.15 6.38
CA LYS A 99 2.20 0.33 6.52
C LYS A 99 1.81 1.00 7.83
N THR A 100 2.57 0.77 8.91
CA THR A 100 2.28 1.28 10.26
C THR A 100 3.03 2.55 10.62
N ALA A 101 4.07 2.93 9.87
CA ALA A 101 4.81 4.16 10.10
C ALA A 101 3.99 5.37 9.62
N VAL A 102 3.89 6.39 10.47
CA VAL A 102 3.28 7.68 10.10
C VAL A 102 4.12 8.33 9.00
N HIS A 103 3.48 8.65 7.87
CA HIS A 103 4.17 9.28 6.75
C HIS A 103 4.15 10.81 6.92
N GLU A 104 5.31 11.46 6.87
CA GLU A 104 5.44 12.92 7.14
C GLU A 104 4.52 13.78 6.28
N GLY A 105 4.37 13.45 4.99
CA GLY A 105 3.54 14.23 4.07
C GLY A 105 2.04 14.10 4.34
N THR A 106 1.57 12.96 4.85
CA THR A 106 0.13 12.77 5.11
C THR A 106 -0.21 13.01 6.58
N GLY A 107 0.74 12.83 7.50
CA GLY A 107 0.54 12.85 8.95
C GLY A 107 -0.15 11.59 9.50
N PHE A 108 -0.37 10.57 8.67
CA PHE A 108 -1.05 9.33 9.04
C PHE A 108 -0.31 8.10 8.53
N ALA A 109 -0.50 6.96 9.20
CA ALA A 109 0.00 5.69 8.71
C ALA A 109 -0.79 5.24 7.46
N PRO A 110 -0.14 4.69 6.42
CA PRO A 110 -0.84 4.20 5.23
C PRO A 110 -1.92 3.15 5.54
N ALA A 111 -1.72 2.31 6.56
CA ALA A 111 -2.74 1.34 6.96
C ALA A 111 -4.01 2.00 7.50
N TYR A 112 -3.86 3.07 8.29
CA TYR A 112 -4.99 3.85 8.80
C TYR A 112 -5.79 4.46 7.66
N LEU A 113 -5.12 5.08 6.69
CA LEU A 113 -5.76 5.69 5.52
C LEU A 113 -6.49 4.65 4.65
N ASN A 114 -5.95 3.45 4.51
CA ASN A 114 -6.55 2.40 3.68
C ASN A 114 -7.66 1.60 4.38
N ARG A 115 -7.60 1.45 5.71
CA ARG A 115 -8.48 0.53 6.46
C ARG A 115 -9.37 1.24 7.49
N GLY A 116 -9.17 2.54 7.70
CA GLY A 116 -9.83 3.30 8.76
C GLY A 116 -9.42 2.89 10.19
N LYS A 117 -8.36 2.09 10.34
CA LYS A 117 -7.84 1.65 11.63
C LYS A 117 -6.33 1.43 11.58
N GLU A 118 -5.67 1.74 12.70
CA GLU A 118 -4.27 1.40 12.90
C GLU A 118 -4.11 -0.13 12.98
N LEU A 119 -2.95 -0.62 12.55
CA LEU A 119 -2.61 -2.04 12.72
C LEU A 119 -1.78 -2.19 13.99
N ALA A 120 -2.22 -3.07 14.89
CA ALA A 120 -1.46 -3.46 16.06
C ALA A 120 -0.11 -4.07 15.65
N ARG A 121 0.96 -3.55 16.22
CA ARG A 121 2.37 -3.93 15.98
C ARG A 121 2.81 -5.03 16.94
N SER A 122 2.21 -5.08 18.12
CA SER A 122 2.41 -6.11 19.14
C SER A 122 1.09 -6.41 19.87
N GLY A 123 1.09 -7.46 20.68
CA GLY A 123 -0.05 -7.77 21.57
C GLY A 123 -0.37 -6.65 22.57
N GLU A 124 0.60 -5.76 22.83
CA GLU A 124 0.46 -4.63 23.77
C GLU A 124 -0.34 -3.47 23.17
N ASP A 125 -0.50 -3.42 21.83
CA ASP A 125 -1.31 -2.40 21.16
C ASP A 125 -2.83 -2.69 21.30
N TYR A 126 -3.22 -3.82 21.90
CA TYR A 126 -4.61 -4.15 22.20
C TYR A 126 -4.95 -3.75 23.64
N ASP A 127 -6.16 -3.23 23.87
CA ASP A 127 -6.68 -3.06 25.24
C ASP A 127 -6.76 -4.43 25.92
N ASN A 128 -6.27 -4.54 27.15
CA ASN A 128 -6.13 -5.79 27.92
C ASN A 128 -7.47 -6.38 28.42
N ASP A 129 -8.59 -6.05 27.78
CA ASP A 129 -9.95 -6.41 28.23
C ASP A 129 -10.42 -7.79 27.73
N LEU A 130 -9.48 -8.71 27.47
CA LEU A 130 -9.81 -10.09 27.10
C LEU A 130 -10.50 -10.86 28.24
N GLU A 131 -10.40 -10.37 29.48
CA GLU A 131 -10.97 -11.00 30.67
C GLU A 131 -12.45 -10.63 30.94
N ASN A 132 -12.94 -9.49 30.42
CA ASN A 132 -14.27 -8.96 30.78
C ASN A 132 -15.34 -9.07 29.70
N ASP A 133 -14.97 -9.25 28.43
CA ASP A 133 -15.94 -9.26 27.33
C ASP A 133 -15.70 -10.47 26.44
N GLY A 134 -16.56 -11.49 26.55
CA GLY A 134 -16.44 -12.72 25.77
C GLY A 134 -16.37 -12.40 24.27
N LEU A 135 -15.15 -12.46 23.70
CA LEU A 135 -14.75 -12.13 22.32
C LEU A 135 -14.32 -10.67 22.03
N GLY A 136 -14.48 -9.71 22.95
CA GLY A 136 -13.92 -8.35 22.83
C GLY A 136 -14.33 -7.57 21.57
N LEU A 137 -15.53 -7.81 21.02
CA LEU A 137 -15.97 -7.25 19.74
C LEU A 137 -16.54 -5.82 19.84
N ASP A 138 -16.78 -5.30 21.05
CA ASP A 138 -17.57 -4.08 21.25
C ASP A 138 -16.79 -2.88 21.84
N VAL A 139 -15.53 -3.07 22.25
CA VAL A 139 -14.82 -2.11 23.13
C VAL A 139 -14.60 -0.72 22.51
N ASN A 140 -14.78 -0.53 21.20
CA ASN A 140 -14.62 0.80 20.62
C ASN A 140 -15.45 1.12 19.38
N ARG A 141 -16.65 0.50 19.26
CA ARG A 141 -17.54 0.72 18.10
C ARG A 141 -17.89 2.20 17.92
N THR A 142 -18.19 2.93 19.00
CA THR A 142 -18.62 4.33 18.92
C THR A 142 -17.49 5.28 18.48
N GLU A 143 -16.27 5.10 18.96
CA GLU A 143 -15.13 5.92 18.50
C GLU A 143 -14.74 5.55 17.07
N HIS A 144 -14.81 4.27 16.72
CA HIS A 144 -14.61 3.80 15.35
C HIS A 144 -15.65 4.38 14.38
N GLU A 145 -16.93 4.38 14.75
CA GLU A 145 -18.02 4.99 14.00
C GLU A 145 -17.80 6.51 13.83
N ARG A 146 -17.35 7.20 14.87
CA ARG A 146 -16.99 8.63 14.77
C ARG A 146 -15.84 8.85 13.78
N LYS A 147 -14.76 8.06 13.89
CA LYS A 147 -13.63 8.12 12.96
C LYS A 147 -14.07 7.84 11.51
N LEU A 148 -14.94 6.85 11.30
CA LEU A 148 -15.51 6.55 9.98
C LEU A 148 -16.37 7.69 9.43
N ARG A 149 -17.11 8.40 10.30
CA ARG A 149 -17.91 9.56 9.89
C ARG A 149 -17.03 10.72 9.40
N ASP A 150 -15.87 10.90 10.02
CA ASP A 150 -14.92 11.96 9.70
C ASP A 150 -13.97 11.59 8.55
N MET A 151 -13.94 10.32 8.12
CA MET A 151 -13.08 9.82 7.03
C MET A 151 -13.17 10.63 5.73
N PRO A 152 -14.34 11.09 5.25
CA PRO A 152 -14.40 11.91 4.03
C PRO A 152 -13.65 13.25 4.16
N ILE A 153 -13.69 13.87 5.35
CA ILE A 153 -12.97 15.12 5.63
C ILE A 153 -11.47 14.84 5.67
N LEU A 154 -11.08 13.79 6.37
CA LEU A 154 -9.69 13.33 6.44
C LEU A 154 -9.13 13.01 5.05
N PHE A 155 -9.90 12.31 4.21
CA PHE A 155 -9.48 11.96 2.86
C PHE A 155 -9.19 13.20 2.03
N LYS A 156 -10.06 14.22 2.11
CA LYS A 156 -9.84 15.50 1.46
C LYS A 156 -8.58 16.21 1.97
N GLU A 157 -8.37 16.23 3.28
CA GLU A 157 -7.16 16.82 3.87
C GLU A 157 -5.88 16.10 3.41
N VAL A 158 -5.91 14.77 3.35
CA VAL A 158 -4.80 13.97 2.86
C VAL A 158 -4.54 14.22 1.38
N GLN A 159 -5.60 14.32 0.55
CA GLN A 159 -5.47 14.70 -0.85
C GLN A 159 -4.81 16.08 -0.99
N ASP A 160 -5.30 17.08 -0.27
CA ASP A 160 -4.72 18.44 -0.30
C ASP A 160 -3.25 18.45 0.14
N ARG A 161 -2.88 17.63 1.15
CA ARG A 161 -1.50 17.48 1.59
C ARG A 161 -0.62 16.81 0.54
N LEU A 162 -1.14 15.79 -0.15
CA LEU A 162 -0.43 15.13 -1.24
C LEU A 162 -0.25 16.09 -2.42
N ASP A 163 -1.29 16.82 -2.83
CA ASP A 163 -1.21 17.79 -3.93
C ASP A 163 -0.25 18.95 -3.66
N ARG A 164 0.07 19.25 -2.39
CA ARG A 164 1.11 20.22 -2.01
C ARG A 164 2.52 19.63 -1.95
N ALA A 165 2.62 18.32 -1.71
CA ALA A 165 3.89 17.61 -1.52
C ALA A 165 4.47 17.02 -2.83
N TYR A 166 3.70 17.08 -3.92
CA TYR A 166 3.99 16.54 -5.26
C TYR A 166 3.61 17.56 -6.32
#